data_AF-A0A7W3QQS1-F1
#
_entry.id   AF-A0A7W3QQS1-F1
#
_cell.length_a   1.000
_cell.length_b   1.000
_cell.length_c   1.000
_cell.angle_alpha   90.00
_cell.angle_beta   90.00
_cell.angle_gamma   90.00
#
_symmetry.space_group_name_H-M   'P 1'
#
loop_
_entity.id
_entity.type
_entity.pdbx_description
1 polymer ?
#
loop_
_entity_poly.entity_id
_entity_poly.type
_entity_poly.pdbx_seq_one_letter_code
_entity_poly.pdbx_strand_id
1 'polypeptide(L)' 'MTSAPTWFEVQQRPPDAATMLARLRAEFPHVGFVVDAAAGIWLAVRDKGLFVRATSGHELHERLHAVTLTPHREVTRW' A
#
# COMPACT_ATOMS: atom_id res chain seq x y z
N MET A 1 -32.12 -19.89 22.07
CA MET A 1 -30.66 -19.80 22.30
C MET A 1 -30.09 -18.94 21.19
N THR A 2 -29.99 -17.63 21.44
CA THR A 2 -29.56 -16.64 20.44
C THR A 2 -28.15 -16.22 20.81
N SER A 3 -27.15 -16.71 20.08
CA SER A 3 -25.76 -16.29 20.27
C SER A 3 -25.63 -14.83 19.84
N ALA A 4 -25.30 -13.98 20.81
CA ALA A 4 -25.02 -12.56 20.58
C ALA A 4 -23.77 -12.41 19.69
N PRO A 5 -23.74 -11.43 18.76
CA PRO A 5 -22.53 -11.15 18.00
C PRO A 5 -21.45 -10.68 18.99
N THR A 6 -20.34 -11.40 19.02
CA THR A 6 -19.27 -11.15 19.98
C THR A 6 -18.45 -9.98 19.45
N TRP A 7 -18.71 -8.78 19.98
CA TRP A 7 -18.06 -7.50 19.70
C TRP A 7 -16.51 -7.51 19.80
N PHE A 8 -15.91 -8.63 20.20
CA PHE A 8 -14.46 -8.88 20.16
C PHE A 8 -13.91 -9.09 18.74
N GLU A 9 -14.75 -9.37 17.74
CA GLU A 9 -14.29 -9.49 16.33
C GLU A 9 -13.93 -8.14 15.69
N VAL A 10 -14.30 -7.02 16.31
CA VAL A 10 -13.94 -5.66 15.83
C VAL A 10 -12.48 -5.30 16.16
N GLN A 11 -11.81 -6.04 17.04
CA GLN A 11 -10.49 -5.68 17.58
C GLN A 11 -9.32 -6.39 16.87
N GLN A 12 -9.57 -7.31 15.94
CA GLN A 12 -8.51 -7.96 15.15
C GLN A 12 -8.32 -7.39 13.74
N ARG A 13 -8.97 -6.26 13.41
CA ARG A 13 -8.55 -5.45 12.27
C ARG A 13 -7.19 -4.84 12.65
N PRO A 14 -6.07 -5.22 12.02
CA PRO A 14 -4.77 -4.66 12.39
C PRO A 14 -4.87 -3.13 12.29
N PRO A 15 -4.64 -2.39 13.39
CA PRO A 15 -4.87 -0.95 13.46
C PRO A 15 -4.01 -0.09 12.52
N ASP A 16 -3.15 -0.69 11.70
CA ASP A 16 -2.14 0.04 10.94
C ASP A 16 -2.38 0.09 9.42
N ALA A 17 -3.16 -0.83 8.83
CA ALA A 17 -3.24 -0.92 7.36
C ALA A 17 -4.01 0.26 6.73
N ALA A 18 -5.18 0.61 7.27
CA ALA A 18 -5.99 1.71 6.76
C ALA A 18 -5.30 3.07 7.00
N THR A 19 -4.67 3.24 8.15
CA THR A 19 -3.90 4.44 8.50
C THR A 19 -2.69 4.61 7.58
N MET A 20 -1.94 3.53 7.35
CA MET A 20 -0.80 3.53 6.44
C MET A 20 -1.23 3.79 4.99
N LEU A 21 -2.35 3.20 4.55
CA LEU A 21 -2.92 3.45 3.24
C LEU A 21 -3.36 4.92 3.07
N ALA A 22 -3.96 5.52 4.09
CA ALA A 22 -4.33 6.93 4.07
C ALA A 22 -3.11 7.85 3.94
N ARG A 23 -2.03 7.56 4.68
CA ARG A 23 -0.75 8.28 4.54
C ARG A 23 -0.17 8.13 3.13
N LEU A 24 -0.13 6.90 2.61
CA LEU A 24 0.36 6.62 1.26
C LEU A 24 -0.42 7.35 0.18
N ARG A 25 -1.75 7.44 0.30
CA ARG A 25 -2.60 8.20 -0.63
C ARG A 25 -2.38 9.71 -0.53
N ALA A 26 -2.13 10.23 0.67
CA ALA A 26 -1.84 11.65 0.87
C ALA A 26 -0.47 12.03 0.29
N GLU A 27 0.54 11.16 0.44
CA GLU A 27 1.89 11.39 -0.06
C GLU A 27 2.01 11.14 -1.57
N PHE A 28 1.23 10.20 -2.10
CA PHE A 28 1.24 9.81 -3.52
C PHE A 28 -0.17 9.85 -4.13
N PRO A 29 -0.75 11.05 -4.37
CA PRO A 29 -2.13 11.19 -4.85
C PRO A 29 -2.36 10.62 -6.26
N HIS A 30 -1.30 10.44 -7.05
CA HIS A 30 -1.36 9.90 -8.41
C HIS A 30 -1.15 8.39 -8.50
N VAL A 31 -1.02 7.71 -7.35
CA VAL A 31 -0.75 6.27 -7.28
C VAL A 31 -2.02 5.54 -6.81
N GLY A 32 -2.43 4.53 -7.56
CA GLY A 32 -3.48 3.61 -7.18
C GLY A 32 -2.94 2.55 -6.21
N PHE A 33 -3.68 2.26 -5.15
CA PHE A 33 -3.26 1.32 -4.11
C PHE A 33 -4.28 0.20 -3.96
N VAL A 34 -3.80 -1.05 -3.98
CA VAL A 34 -4.58 -2.25 -3.67
C VAL A 34 -3.93 -2.92 -2.47
N VAL A 35 -4.69 -3.08 -1.39
CA VAL A 35 -4.19 -3.60 -0.12
C VAL A 35 -5.10 -4.72 0.35
N ASP A 36 -4.50 -5.88 0.59
CA ASP A 36 -5.07 -6.98 1.35
C ASP A 36 -4.14 -7.27 2.54
N ALA A 37 -4.45 -6.67 3.68
CA ALA A 37 -3.63 -6.82 4.87
C ALA A 37 -3.72 -8.21 5.50
N ALA A 38 -4.82 -8.94 5.27
CA ALA A 38 -5.00 -10.30 5.80
C ALA A 38 -4.11 -11.31 5.06
N ALA A 39 -3.93 -11.11 3.75
CA ALA A 39 -3.04 -11.89 2.90
C ALA A 39 -1.60 -11.35 2.85
N GLY A 40 -1.32 -10.20 3.49
CA GLY A 40 -0.01 -9.53 3.40
C GLY A 40 0.32 -9.05 1.98
N ILE A 41 -0.68 -8.58 1.24
CA ILE A 41 -0.52 -8.09 -0.13
C ILE A 41 -0.68 -6.58 -0.14
N TRP A 42 0.39 -5.89 -0.55
CA TRP A 42 0.41 -4.45 -0.71
C TRP A 42 0.88 -4.12 -2.13
N LEU A 43 0.03 -3.45 -2.90
CA LEU A 43 0.28 -3.14 -4.30
C LEU A 43 0.08 -1.64 -4.54
N ALA A 44 1.02 -1.05 -5.26
CA ALA A 44 0.95 0.31 -5.74
C ALA A 44 1.16 0.35 -7.25
N VAL A 45 0.29 1.07 -7.94
CA VAL A 45 0.25 1.15 -9.40
C VAL A 45 0.18 2.62 -9.80
N ARG A 46 1.07 3.07 -10.69
CA ARG A 46 1.03 4.43 -11.25
C ARG A 46 1.23 4.36 -12.76
N ASP A 47 0.16 4.72 -13.47
CA ASP A 47 0.10 4.74 -14.93
C ASP A 47 0.72 3.48 -15.59
N LYS A 48 1.26 3.58 -16.80
CA LYS A 48 1.80 2.44 -17.57
C LYS A 48 3.20 1.99 -17.15
N GLY A 49 3.81 2.61 -16.13
CA GLY A 49 5.24 2.46 -15.85
C GLY A 49 5.61 1.99 -14.43
N LEU A 50 4.72 2.12 -13.45
CA LEU A 50 5.05 1.80 -12.06
C LEU A 50 4.13 0.71 -11.52
N PHE A 51 4.73 -0.42 -11.16
CA PHE A 51 4.06 -1.48 -10.43
C PHE A 51 4.98 -1.93 -9.29
N VAL A 52 4.54 -1.71 -8.05
CA VAL A 52 5.28 -2.08 -6.85
C VAL A 52 4.42 -3.01 -6.02
N ARG A 53 4.95 -4.20 -5.74
CA ARG A 53 4.38 -5.16 -4.80
C ARG A 53 5.23 -5.21 -3.54
N ALA A 54 4.59 -5.34 -2.40
CA ALA A 54 5.24 -5.53 -1.11
C ALA A 54 4.41 -6.47 -0.23
N THR A 55 5.05 -6.99 0.82
CA THR A 55 4.37 -7.82 1.82
C THR A 55 3.82 -7.03 3.01
N SER A 56 4.25 -5.77 3.14
CA SER A 56 3.83 -4.85 4.19
C SER A 56 3.71 -3.41 3.69
N GLY A 57 2.96 -2.57 4.40
CA GLY A 57 2.81 -1.15 4.07
C GLY A 57 4.12 -0.35 4.20
N HIS A 58 4.98 -0.71 5.16
CA HIS A 58 6.30 -0.09 5.32
C HIS A 58 7.22 -0.43 4.13
N GLU A 59 7.29 -1.70 3.74
CA GLU A 59 8.07 -2.11 2.57
C GLU A 59 7.54 -1.44 1.29
N LEU A 60 6.21 -1.29 1.16
CA LEU A 60 5.62 -0.57 0.04
C LEU A 60 6.04 0.91 0.02
N HIS A 61 6.07 1.56 1.18
CA HIS A 61 6.48 2.95 1.34
C HIS A 61 7.94 3.17 0.94
N GLU A 62 8.86 2.36 1.47
CA GLU A 62 10.28 2.44 1.12
C GLU A 62 10.51 2.18 -0.37
N ARG A 63 9.83 1.19 -0.93
CA ARG A 63 9.91 0.90 -2.37
C ARG A 63 9.38 2.06 -3.20
N LEU A 64 8.24 2.64 -2.85
CA LEU A 64 7.68 3.80 -3.55
C LEU A 64 8.60 5.02 -3.46
N HIS A 65 9.21 5.27 -2.30
CA HIS A 65 10.24 6.30 -2.15
C HIS A 65 11.44 6.03 -3.05
N ALA A 66 11.95 4.81 -3.07
CA ALA A 66 13.07 4.43 -3.94
C ALA A 66 12.75 4.66 -5.43
N VAL A 67 11.54 4.32 -5.89
CA VAL A 67 11.17 4.54 -7.30
C VAL A 67 10.82 5.99 -7.61
N THR A 68 10.28 6.74 -6.64
CA THR A 68 9.92 8.16 -6.84
C THR A 68 11.15 9.08 -6.75
N LEU A 69 12.13 8.75 -5.91
CA LEU A 69 13.40 9.46 -5.77
C LEU A 69 14.42 9.08 -6.85
N THR A 70 14.17 8.02 -7.61
CA THR A 70 14.89 7.79 -8.86
C THR A 70 14.22 8.62 -9.93
N PRO A 71 14.68 9.85 -10.26
CA PRO A 71 14.18 10.54 -11.42
C PRO A 71 14.34 9.59 -12.60
N HIS A 72 13.35 9.58 -13.49
CA HIS A 72 13.48 8.99 -14.81
C HIS A 72 14.78 9.52 -15.41
N ARG A 73 15.89 8.78 -15.23
CA ARG A 73 17.02 8.90 -16.12
C ARG A 73 16.44 8.39 -17.41
N GLU A 74 15.99 9.33 -18.24
CA GLU A 74 16.01 9.19 -19.67
C GLU A 74 17.39 8.62 -20.00
N VAL A 75 17.46 7.29 -20.10
CA VAL A 75 18.55 6.63 -20.80
C VAL A 75 18.21 6.83 -22.27
N THR A 76 18.30 8.09 -22.71
CA THR A 76 18.49 8.42 -24.12
C THR A 76 19.94 8.08 -24.40
N ARG A 77 20.21 6.80 -24.65
CA ARG A 77 21.41 6.41 -25.40
C ARG A 77 20.96 6.13 -26.82
N TRP A 78 21.27 7.13 -27.66
CA TRP A 78 21.54 7.12 -29.09
C TRP A 78 21.31 5.80 -29.82
#